data_AF-A0A420VIW3-F1
#
_entry.id   AF-A0A420VIW3-F1
#
_cell.length_a   1.000
_cell.length_b   1.000
_cell.length_c   1.000
_cell.angle_alpha   90.00
_cell.angle_beta   90.00
_cell.angle_gamma   90.00
#
_symmetry.space_group_name_H-M   'P 1'
#
loop_
_entity.id
_entity.type
_entity.pdbx_description
1 polymer ?
#
loop_
_entity_poly.entity_id
_entity_poly.type
_entity_poly.pdbx_seq_one_letter_code
_entity_poly.pdbx_strand_id
1 'polypeptide(L)'
;MNKDITEFPNLKQIEQILWSKLQEIFSKALKSLLEDMDQQIVEERDKKRFRLLDRRKLQIVSLFDEIEVKRNYCRDRKTGEEYVYLLDRYLDFEGTGTFSPLMEEAAIELATQGPSDRKAARTLETLLGYRVISHETIRKYLLEASNSKTGVRAPACSLCGSGWPICQTSKLPQLGGKRGRRHVHRMVAFLDQLA
;
A
#
# COMPACT_ATOMS: atom_id res chain seq x y z
N MET A 1 20.01 14.16 47.76
CA MET A 1 20.54 12.96 47.08
C MET A 1 19.34 12.24 46.49
N ASN A 2 18.94 12.62 45.28
CA ASN A 2 17.71 12.09 44.68
C ASN A 2 17.98 10.67 44.20
N LYS A 3 17.29 9.72 44.82
CA LYS A 3 17.19 8.34 44.36
C LYS A 3 16.00 8.28 43.42
N ASP A 4 16.19 8.76 42.20
CA ASP A 4 15.25 8.46 41.11
C ASP A 4 15.57 7.04 40.65
N ILE A 5 14.86 6.06 41.24
CA ILE A 5 15.06 4.61 41.01
C ILE A 5 14.35 4.15 39.73
N THR A 6 13.61 5.05 39.07
CA THR A 6 12.78 4.71 37.92
C THR A 6 13.50 5.04 36.61
N GLU A 7 14.00 4.01 35.92
CA GLU A 7 14.53 4.14 34.57
C GLU A 7 13.37 4.17 33.56
N PHE A 8 13.11 5.33 32.97
CA PHE A 8 12.23 5.47 31.81
C PHE A 8 13.05 5.53 30.53
N PRO A 9 12.53 5.03 29.40
CA PRO A 9 13.15 5.25 28.10
C PRO A 9 13.21 6.74 27.78
N ASN A 10 14.27 7.17 27.09
CA ASN A 10 14.34 8.56 26.59
C ASN A 10 13.37 8.79 25.43
N LEU A 11 13.12 10.06 25.09
CA LEU A 11 12.17 10.43 24.05
C LEU A 11 12.42 9.72 22.71
N LYS A 12 13.67 9.62 22.27
CA LYS A 12 14.03 8.91 21.04
C LYS A 12 13.61 7.44 21.09
N GLN A 13 13.83 6.77 22.22
CA GLN A 13 13.42 5.37 22.41
C GLN A 13 11.90 5.24 22.40
N ILE A 14 11.18 6.18 23.01
CA ILE A 14 9.71 6.22 22.98
C ILE A 14 9.21 6.35 21.54
N GLU A 15 9.76 7.29 20.76
CA GLU A 15 9.40 7.49 19.35
C GLU A 15 9.66 6.24 18.50
N GLN A 16 10.79 5.57 18.69
CA GLN A 16 11.11 4.32 18.00
C GLN A 16 10.12 3.20 18.34
N ILE A 17 9.75 3.06 19.62
CA ILE A 17 8.75 2.07 20.06
C ILE A 17 7.40 2.36 19.44
N LEU A 18 6.96 3.63 19.45
CA LEU A 18 5.68 4.03 18.88
C LEU A 18 5.66 3.87 17.35
N TRP A 19 6.74 4.22 16.67
CA TRP A 19 6.87 4.03 15.22
C TRP A 19 6.69 2.57 14.82
N SER A 20 7.43 1.65 15.47
CA SER A 20 7.28 0.22 15.21
C SER A 20 5.88 -0.30 15.50
N LYS A 21 5.21 0.24 16.54
CA LYS A 21 3.82 -0.11 16.84
C LYS A 21 2.84 0.41 15.79
N LEU A 22 3.05 1.61 15.26
CA LEU A 22 2.25 2.15 14.16
C LEU A 22 2.42 1.34 12.89
N GLN A 23 3.65 0.91 12.56
CA GLN A 23 3.90 0.01 11.43
C GLN A 23 3.11 -1.30 11.57
N GLU A 24 3.17 -1.93 12.76
CA GLU A 24 2.42 -3.16 13.04
C GLU A 24 0.91 -2.99 12.89
N ILE A 25 0.36 -1.91 13.46
CA ILE A 25 -1.08 -1.60 13.40
C ILE A 25 -1.51 -1.34 11.96
N PHE A 26 -0.76 -0.52 11.22
CA PHE A 26 -1.05 -0.20 9.82
C PHE A 26 -1.09 -1.48 8.96
N SER A 27 -0.10 -2.35 9.10
CA SER A 27 0.00 -3.59 8.33
C SER A 27 -1.15 -4.55 8.62
N LYS A 28 -1.57 -4.67 9.89
CA LYS A 28 -2.75 -5.44 10.27
C LYS A 28 -4.02 -4.83 9.70
N ALA A 29 -4.20 -3.52 9.82
CA ALA A 29 -5.36 -2.81 9.33
C ALA A 29 -5.51 -2.95 7.81
N LEU A 30 -4.43 -2.73 7.06
CA LEU A 30 -4.42 -2.86 5.60
C LEU A 30 -4.70 -4.30 5.16
N LYS A 31 -4.08 -5.29 5.82
CA LYS A 31 -4.34 -6.70 5.53
C LYS A 31 -5.81 -7.04 5.73
N SER A 32 -6.37 -6.74 6.91
CA SER A 32 -7.75 -7.06 7.21
C SER A 32 -8.72 -6.36 6.27
N LEU A 33 -8.46 -5.10 5.94
CA LEU A 33 -9.26 -4.37 4.95
C LEU A 33 -9.26 -5.06 3.58
N LEU A 34 -8.10 -5.49 3.08
CA LEU A 34 -7.99 -6.16 1.79
C LEU A 34 -8.67 -7.53 1.79
N GLU A 35 -8.55 -8.30 2.87
CA GLU A 35 -9.22 -9.60 3.01
C GLU A 35 -10.74 -9.45 3.13
N ASP A 36 -11.22 -8.43 3.84
CA ASP A 36 -12.65 -8.12 3.95
C ASP A 36 -13.23 -7.63 2.62
N MET A 37 -12.48 -6.81 1.88
CA MET A 37 -12.85 -6.40 0.51
C MET A 37 -12.96 -7.63 -0.41
N ASP A 38 -11.97 -8.53 -0.38
CA ASP A 38 -11.98 -9.75 -1.18
C ASP A 38 -13.18 -10.65 -0.83
N GLN A 39 -13.51 -10.78 0.45
CA GLN A 39 -14.68 -11.53 0.91
C GLN A 39 -16.00 -10.90 0.40
N GLN A 40 -16.13 -9.57 0.47
CA GLN A 40 -17.30 -8.87 -0.07
C GLN A 40 -17.43 -9.05 -1.60
N ILE A 41 -16.31 -8.95 -2.32
CA ILE A 41 -16.28 -9.16 -3.77
C ILE A 41 -16.75 -10.58 -4.11
N VAL A 42 -16.31 -11.58 -3.33
CA VAL A 42 -16.77 -12.96 -3.47
C VAL A 42 -18.27 -13.07 -3.24
N GLU A 43 -18.84 -12.45 -2.22
CA GLU A 43 -20.27 -12.54 -1.94
C GLU A 43 -21.13 -11.90 -3.04
N GLU A 44 -20.70 -10.75 -3.54
CA GLU A 44 -21.46 -9.93 -4.50
C GLU A 44 -21.22 -10.29 -5.97
N ARG A 45 -20.23 -11.15 -6.28
CA ARG A 45 -19.89 -11.49 -7.67
C ARG A 45 -21.06 -12.16 -8.41
N ASP A 46 -21.07 -11.98 -9.73
CA ASP A 46 -21.91 -12.79 -10.62
C ASP A 46 -21.44 -14.26 -10.63
N LYS A 47 -22.08 -15.10 -9.80
CA LYS A 47 -21.76 -16.53 -9.65
C LYS A 47 -21.93 -17.33 -10.95
N LYS A 48 -22.72 -16.86 -11.91
CA LYS A 48 -22.87 -17.53 -13.21
C LYS A 48 -21.64 -17.32 -14.08
N ARG A 49 -21.06 -16.12 -14.01
CA ARG A 49 -19.86 -15.73 -14.76
C ARG A 49 -18.56 -16.17 -14.06
N PHE A 50 -18.42 -15.88 -12.77
CA PHE A 50 -17.19 -16.08 -12.01
C PHE A 50 -17.29 -17.29 -11.09
N ARG A 51 -16.63 -18.39 -11.47
CA ARG A 51 -16.52 -19.59 -10.65
C ARG A 51 -15.32 -19.46 -9.71
N LEU A 52 -15.54 -19.58 -8.42
CA LEU A 52 -14.45 -19.63 -7.44
C LEU A 52 -13.71 -20.96 -7.55
N LEU A 53 -12.38 -20.90 -7.49
CA LEU A 53 -11.51 -22.08 -7.57
C LEU A 53 -10.75 -22.31 -6.28
N ASP A 54 -9.97 -21.32 -5.86
CA ASP A 54 -9.03 -21.45 -4.74
C ASP A 54 -8.68 -20.08 -4.14
N ARG A 55 -7.90 -20.05 -3.06
CA ARG A 55 -7.30 -18.84 -2.48
C ARG A 55 -5.79 -18.86 -2.68
N ARG A 56 -5.23 -17.76 -3.20
CA ARG A 56 -3.80 -17.62 -3.45
C ARG A 56 -3.22 -16.47 -2.65
N LYS A 57 -1.95 -16.62 -2.28
CA LYS A 57 -1.21 -15.61 -1.53
C LYS A 57 -0.77 -14.47 -2.45
N LEU A 58 -0.79 -13.26 -1.90
CA LEU A 58 -0.22 -12.05 -2.45
C LEU A 58 0.70 -11.46 -1.37
N GLN A 59 1.96 -11.22 -1.72
CA GLN A 59 2.88 -10.44 -0.90
C GLN A 59 2.88 -9.01 -1.42
N ILE A 60 2.64 -8.05 -0.53
CA ILE A 60 2.76 -6.62 -0.83
C ILE A 60 3.72 -5.99 0.17
N VAL A 61 4.75 -5.33 -0.34
CA VAL A 61 5.68 -4.52 0.43
C VAL A 61 5.21 -3.08 0.40
N SER A 62 4.74 -2.60 1.55
CA SER A 62 4.21 -1.25 1.73
C SER A 62 5.24 -0.30 2.36
N LEU A 63 4.87 0.97 2.52
CA LEU A 63 5.64 1.99 3.26
C LEU A 63 5.67 1.78 4.78
N PHE A 64 5.01 0.75 5.30
CA PHE A 64 4.98 0.49 6.74
C PHE A 64 5.56 -0.88 7.05
N ASP A 65 5.23 -1.91 6.27
CA ASP A 65 5.82 -3.25 6.35
C ASP A 65 5.46 -4.09 5.10
N GLU A 66 5.96 -5.32 5.04
CA GLU A 66 5.46 -6.37 4.17
C GLU A 66 4.17 -7.00 4.73
N ILE A 67 3.19 -7.23 3.85
CA ILE A 67 1.91 -7.86 4.18
C ILE A 67 1.63 -9.06 3.27
N GLU A 68 1.27 -10.19 3.90
CA GLU A 68 0.75 -11.37 3.20
C GLU A 68 -0.78 -11.37 3.26
N VAL A 69 -1.42 -11.28 2.08
CA VAL A 69 -2.87 -11.30 1.89
C VAL A 69 -3.30 -12.57 1.15
N LYS A 70 -4.39 -13.23 1.59
CA LYS A 70 -4.98 -14.37 0.86
C LYS A 70 -6.21 -13.94 0.08
N ARG A 71 -6.05 -13.84 -1.25
CA ARG A 71 -7.11 -13.41 -2.18
C ARG A 71 -7.73 -14.55 -2.97
N ASN A 72 -8.97 -14.38 -3.41
CA ASN A 72 -9.73 -15.40 -4.12
C ASN A 72 -9.37 -15.47 -5.62
N TYR A 73 -9.19 -16.69 -6.12
CA TYR A 73 -8.87 -17.01 -7.50
C TYR A 73 -10.10 -17.54 -8.23
N CYS A 74 -10.52 -16.83 -9.29
CA CYS A 74 -11.75 -17.13 -10.01
C CYS A 74 -11.48 -17.46 -11.47
N ARG A 75 -12.32 -18.30 -12.07
CA ARG A 75 -12.39 -18.51 -13.52
C ARG A 75 -13.50 -17.66 -14.13
N ASP A 76 -13.17 -16.85 -15.14
CA ASP A 76 -14.16 -16.14 -15.95
C ASP A 76 -14.64 -17.06 -17.08
N ARG A 77 -15.96 -17.27 -17.16
CA ARG A 77 -16.58 -18.14 -18.16
C ARG A 77 -16.94 -17.41 -19.46
N LYS A 78 -16.82 -16.08 -19.52
CA LYS A 78 -17.28 -15.28 -20.66
C LYS A 78 -16.16 -14.75 -21.56
N THR A 79 -15.06 -14.28 -20.99
CA THR A 79 -14.05 -13.51 -21.72
C THR A 79 -12.90 -14.34 -22.31
N GLY A 80 -12.81 -15.64 -21.98
CA GLY A 80 -11.71 -16.50 -22.44
C GLY A 80 -10.39 -16.33 -21.66
N GLU A 81 -10.28 -15.31 -20.79
CA GLU A 81 -9.27 -15.26 -19.74
C GLU A 81 -9.57 -16.38 -18.74
N GLU A 82 -8.73 -17.42 -18.73
CA GLU A 82 -9.04 -18.61 -17.95
C GLU A 82 -9.10 -18.33 -16.44
N TYR A 83 -8.37 -17.32 -15.95
CA TYR A 83 -8.27 -17.07 -14.50
C TYR A 83 -7.99 -15.62 -14.13
N VAL A 84 -8.70 -15.13 -13.10
CA VAL A 84 -8.72 -13.72 -12.69
C VAL A 84 -8.73 -13.60 -11.17
N TYR A 85 -8.03 -12.58 -10.64
CA TYR A 85 -8.18 -12.11 -9.27
C TYR A 85 -9.13 -10.91 -9.31
N LEU A 86 -10.30 -11.02 -8.68
CA LEU A 86 -11.27 -9.93 -8.72
C LEU A 86 -10.80 -8.75 -7.88
N LEU A 87 -10.20 -9.00 -6.72
CA LEU A 87 -9.62 -7.96 -5.86
C LEU A 87 -8.67 -7.05 -6.65
N ASP A 88 -7.72 -7.64 -7.39
CA ASP A 88 -6.73 -6.94 -8.23
C ASP A 88 -7.38 -5.98 -9.23
N ARG A 89 -8.47 -6.41 -9.89
CA ARG A 89 -9.23 -5.56 -10.82
C ARG A 89 -9.91 -4.37 -10.13
N TYR A 90 -10.36 -4.53 -8.89
CA TYR A 90 -10.96 -3.44 -8.13
C TYR A 90 -9.92 -2.46 -7.60
N LEU A 91 -8.71 -2.96 -7.29
CA LEU A 91 -7.59 -2.15 -6.81
C LEU A 91 -6.80 -1.48 -7.95
N ASP A 92 -7.08 -1.83 -9.21
CA ASP A 92 -6.23 -1.48 -10.36
C ASP A 92 -4.77 -1.87 -10.11
N PHE A 93 -4.58 -3.09 -9.59
CA PHE A 93 -3.28 -3.60 -9.16
C PHE A 93 -2.96 -4.88 -9.91
N GLU A 94 -1.86 -4.89 -10.68
CA GLU A 94 -1.53 -6.02 -11.56
C GLU A 94 -1.05 -7.27 -10.80
N GLY A 95 -0.74 -7.15 -9.50
CA GLY A 95 -0.32 -8.29 -8.67
C GLY A 95 1.01 -8.92 -9.09
N THR A 96 1.72 -8.30 -10.04
CA THR A 96 3.01 -8.69 -10.60
C THR A 96 4.19 -8.02 -9.89
N GLY A 97 3.93 -6.92 -9.16
CA GLY A 97 4.90 -6.20 -8.34
C GLY A 97 4.85 -6.65 -6.88
N THR A 98 6.02 -6.84 -6.27
CA THR A 98 6.14 -7.05 -4.82
C THR A 98 5.77 -5.80 -4.04
N PHE A 99 5.84 -4.60 -4.63
CA PHE A 99 5.68 -3.33 -3.94
C PHE A 99 4.29 -2.73 -4.12
N SER A 100 3.82 -1.97 -3.12
CA SER A 100 2.59 -1.19 -3.26
C SER A 100 2.83 0.02 -4.17
N PRO A 101 1.80 0.51 -4.90
CA PRO A 101 1.95 1.70 -5.74
C PRO A 101 2.50 2.91 -4.97
N LEU A 102 2.06 3.08 -3.73
CA LEU A 102 2.53 4.15 -2.85
C LEU A 102 4.03 4.02 -2.50
N MET A 103 4.52 2.79 -2.33
CA MET A 103 5.94 2.52 -2.09
C MET A 103 6.78 2.78 -3.35
N GLU A 104 6.28 2.40 -4.53
CA GLU A 104 6.93 2.67 -5.81
C GLU A 104 7.05 4.18 -6.06
N GLU A 105 5.97 4.94 -5.86
CA GLU A 105 5.96 6.40 -5.96
C GLU A 105 6.95 7.06 -5.00
N ALA A 106 6.99 6.62 -3.73
CA ALA A 106 7.95 7.14 -2.76
C ALA A 106 9.39 6.83 -3.15
N ALA A 107 9.67 5.64 -3.70
CA ALA A 107 11.01 5.28 -4.17
C ALA A 107 11.46 6.14 -5.35
N ILE A 108 10.56 6.36 -6.33
CA ILE A 108 10.80 7.24 -7.49
C ILE A 108 11.07 8.67 -7.02
N GLU A 109 10.26 9.19 -6.10
CA GLU A 109 10.40 10.56 -5.61
C GLU A 109 11.72 10.76 -4.87
N LEU A 110 12.06 9.83 -3.96
CA LEU A 110 13.34 9.86 -3.24
C LEU A 110 14.55 9.77 -4.17
N ALA A 111 14.43 9.02 -5.27
CA ALA A 111 15.50 8.91 -6.25
C ALA A 111 15.62 10.13 -7.15
N THR A 112 14.49 10.77 -7.48
CA THR A 112 14.44 11.99 -8.32
C THR A 112 14.91 13.23 -7.56
N GLN A 113 14.52 13.38 -6.29
CA GLN A 113 14.94 14.49 -5.45
C GLN A 113 16.32 14.27 -4.81
N GLY A 114 16.66 13.01 -4.59
CA GLY A 114 17.91 12.62 -3.95
C GLY A 114 19.11 12.64 -4.90
N PRO A 115 20.33 12.54 -4.35
CA PRO A 115 21.54 12.55 -5.16
C PRO A 115 21.79 11.23 -5.92
N SER A 116 21.14 10.12 -5.55
CA SER A 116 21.26 8.82 -6.22
C SER A 116 20.23 7.80 -5.74
N ASP A 117 19.94 6.80 -6.57
CA ASP A 117 19.09 5.64 -6.24
C ASP A 117 19.58 4.88 -5.00
N ARG A 118 20.91 4.84 -4.78
CA ARG A 118 21.51 4.24 -3.58
C ARG A 118 21.14 5.00 -2.32
N LYS A 119 21.10 6.33 -2.40
CA LYS A 119 20.68 7.17 -1.28
C LYS A 119 19.18 6.99 -1.02
N ALA A 120 18.35 6.89 -2.06
CA ALA A 120 16.93 6.58 -1.93
C ALA A 120 16.69 5.24 -1.21
N ALA A 121 17.37 4.16 -1.66
CA ALA A 121 17.29 2.85 -1.02
C ALA A 121 17.71 2.89 0.46
N ARG A 122 18.81 3.58 0.80
CA ARG A 122 19.26 3.74 2.19
C ARG A 122 18.30 4.55 3.05
N THR A 123 17.65 5.56 2.47
CA THR A 123 16.64 6.35 3.18
C THR A 123 15.44 5.47 3.52
N LEU A 124 14.95 4.67 2.57
CA LEU A 124 13.86 3.71 2.81
C LEU A 124 14.25 2.66 3.85
N GLU A 125 15.49 2.13 3.79
CA GLU A 125 16.01 1.21 4.80
C GLU A 125 16.05 1.83 6.20
N THR A 126 16.43 3.11 6.30
CA THR A 126 16.47 3.83 7.58
C THR A 126 15.06 4.06 8.14
N LEU A 127 14.09 4.38 7.29
CA LEU A 127 12.70 4.64 7.68
C LEU A 127 11.97 3.36 8.09
N LEU A 128 12.18 2.27 7.36
CA LEU A 128 11.46 1.02 7.53
C LEU A 128 12.17 0.07 8.52
N GLY A 129 13.46 0.29 8.79
CA GLY A 129 14.26 -0.49 9.72
C GLY A 129 14.84 -1.78 9.13
N TYR A 130 14.60 -2.06 7.85
CA TYR A 130 15.14 -3.20 7.12
C TYR A 130 15.33 -2.85 5.65
N ARG A 131 16.16 -3.63 4.93
CA ARG A 131 16.42 -3.39 3.51
C ARG A 131 15.26 -3.85 2.64
N VAL A 132 14.41 -2.91 2.26
CA VAL A 132 13.14 -3.19 1.59
C VAL A 132 13.27 -3.28 0.06
N ILE A 133 14.09 -2.41 -0.53
CA ILE A 133 14.25 -2.31 -1.97
C ILE A 133 15.72 -2.12 -2.36
N SER A 134 16.13 -2.74 -3.47
CA SER A 134 17.47 -2.54 -4.01
C SER A 134 17.55 -1.26 -4.84
N HIS A 135 18.70 -0.59 -4.85
CA HIS A 135 18.90 0.59 -5.70
C HIS A 135 18.73 0.30 -7.20
N GLU A 136 19.01 -0.94 -7.65
CA GLU A 136 18.76 -1.35 -9.04
C GLU A 136 17.27 -1.48 -9.33
N THR A 137 16.49 -1.96 -8.36
CA THR A 137 15.02 -2.02 -8.46
C THR A 137 14.44 -0.60 -8.58
N ILE A 138 14.90 0.33 -7.75
CA ILE A 138 14.52 1.75 -7.85
C ILE A 138 14.86 2.31 -9.24
N ARG A 139 16.06 2.02 -9.75
CA ARG A 139 16.48 2.45 -11.08
C ARG A 139 15.58 1.89 -12.19
N LYS A 140 15.17 0.63 -12.10
CA LYS A 140 14.24 0.01 -13.06
C LYS A 140 12.90 0.75 -13.07
N TYR A 141 12.33 1.00 -11.89
CA TYR A 141 11.08 1.76 -11.77
C TYR A 141 11.19 3.17 -12.35
N LEU A 142 12.30 3.88 -12.11
CA LEU A 142 12.54 5.18 -12.74
C LEU A 142 12.56 5.10 -14.27
N LEU A 143 13.22 4.10 -14.84
CA LEU A 143 13.28 3.90 -16.29
C LEU A 143 11.91 3.56 -16.86
N GLU A 144 11.16 2.67 -16.21
CA GLU A 144 9.79 2.31 -16.58
C GLU A 144 8.88 3.55 -16.55
N ALA A 145 8.91 4.32 -15.46
CA ALA A 145 8.16 5.56 -15.33
C ALA A 145 8.54 6.61 -16.38
N SER A 146 9.81 6.67 -16.80
CA SER A 146 10.26 7.57 -17.86
C SER A 146 9.80 7.14 -19.27
N ASN A 147 9.62 5.83 -19.49
CA ASN A 147 9.24 5.25 -20.77
C ASN A 147 7.72 5.20 -20.96
N SER A 148 6.96 4.99 -19.88
CA SER A 148 5.51 5.16 -19.89
C SER A 148 5.20 6.63 -20.15
N LYS A 149 4.75 6.99 -21.35
CA LYS A 149 4.26 8.34 -21.69
C LYS A 149 2.94 8.69 -20.98
N THR A 150 2.79 8.31 -19.73
CA THR A 150 1.76 8.73 -18.80
C THR A 150 2.45 9.55 -17.74
N GLY A 151 2.39 10.87 -17.88
CA GLY A 151 2.86 11.79 -16.86
C GLY A 151 2.11 11.56 -15.56
N VAL A 152 2.71 10.81 -14.65
CA VAL A 152 2.46 10.94 -13.21
C VAL A 152 3.59 11.80 -12.66
N ARG A 153 3.76 12.99 -13.24
CA ARG A 153 4.37 14.08 -12.47
C ARG A 153 3.24 14.60 -11.60
N ALA A 154 2.96 13.88 -10.52
CA ALA A 154 1.96 14.32 -9.60
C ALA A 154 2.41 15.70 -9.08
N PRO A 155 1.56 16.74 -9.20
CA PRO A 155 1.97 18.10 -8.91
C PRO A 155 2.44 18.17 -7.46
N ALA A 156 3.56 18.85 -7.23
CA ALA A 156 4.04 19.13 -5.88
C ALA A 156 2.87 19.68 -5.05
N CYS A 157 2.67 19.14 -3.85
CA CYS A 157 1.62 19.58 -2.96
C CYS A 157 1.73 21.10 -2.79
N SER A 158 0.67 21.84 -3.11
CA SER A 158 0.67 23.31 -3.09
C SER A 158 0.90 23.89 -1.70
N LEU A 159 0.69 23.10 -0.64
CA LEU A 159 0.85 23.50 0.75
C LEU A 159 2.29 23.35 1.27
N CYS A 160 3.01 22.29 0.88
CA CYS A 160 4.35 22.01 1.42
C CYS A 160 5.45 21.96 0.35
N GLY A 161 5.10 22.13 -0.93
CA GLY A 161 6.04 22.05 -2.06
C GLY A 161 6.65 20.65 -2.28
N SER A 162 6.32 19.67 -1.45
CA SER A 162 6.83 18.29 -1.58
C SER A 162 6.04 17.51 -2.63
N GLY A 163 6.72 16.71 -3.44
CA GLY A 163 6.10 15.72 -4.32
C GLY A 163 5.76 14.40 -3.60
N TRP A 164 5.79 14.35 -2.27
CA TRP A 164 5.45 13.14 -1.53
C TRP A 164 3.97 12.76 -1.75
N PRO A 165 3.68 11.51 -2.12
CA PRO A 165 2.33 11.10 -2.49
C PRO A 165 1.33 11.19 -1.34
N ILE A 166 1.79 10.98 -0.09
CA ILE A 166 0.98 11.13 1.13
C ILE A 166 0.47 12.59 1.29
N CYS A 167 1.21 13.58 0.78
CA CYS A 167 0.86 14.99 0.89
C CYS A 167 -0.06 15.49 -0.23
N GLN A 168 -0.33 14.69 -1.27
CA GLN A 168 -1.12 15.10 -2.44
C GLN A 168 -2.63 14.91 -2.27
N THR A 169 -3.08 14.56 -1.06
CA THR A 169 -4.49 14.34 -0.69
C THR A 169 -5.32 15.62 -0.79
N SER A 170 -5.63 16.07 -2.01
CA SER A 170 -6.63 17.11 -2.25
C SER A 170 -7.94 16.56 -2.82
N LYS A 171 -8.02 15.29 -3.22
CA LYS A 171 -9.27 14.60 -3.57
C LYS A 171 -9.16 13.09 -3.31
N LEU A 172 -9.84 12.60 -2.27
CA LEU A 172 -10.23 11.18 -2.20
C LEU A 172 -10.92 10.78 -3.52
N PRO A 173 -10.67 9.60 -4.08
CA PRO A 173 -11.39 9.13 -5.26
C PRO A 173 -12.89 9.16 -4.98
N GLN A 174 -13.65 9.92 -5.78
CA GLN A 174 -15.11 9.90 -5.73
C GLN A 174 -15.58 8.57 -6.31
N LEU A 175 -15.70 7.53 -5.47
CA LEU A 175 -16.21 6.23 -5.89
C LEU A 175 -17.66 6.37 -6.37
N GLY A 176 -17.88 6.21 -7.67
CA GLY A 176 -19.17 6.37 -8.33
C GLY A 176 -20.20 5.31 -7.92
N GLY A 177 -21.45 5.73 -7.70
CA GLY A 177 -22.61 4.85 -7.52
C GLY A 177 -23.00 4.49 -6.07
N LYS A 178 -24.24 4.05 -5.87
CA LYS A 178 -24.80 3.66 -4.56
C LYS A 178 -24.13 2.43 -3.91
N ARG A 179 -23.44 1.61 -4.71
CA ARG A 179 -22.63 0.47 -4.22
C ARG A 179 -21.27 0.94 -3.72
N GLY A 180 -20.54 1.73 -4.51
CA GLY A 180 -19.27 2.34 -4.10
C GLY A 180 -19.34 3.08 -2.77
N ARG A 181 -20.35 3.94 -2.57
CA ARG A 181 -20.55 4.66 -1.29
C ARG A 181 -20.79 3.75 -0.08
N ARG A 182 -21.42 2.58 -0.27
CA ARG A 182 -21.62 1.62 0.83
C ARG A 182 -20.30 0.96 1.24
N HIS A 183 -19.45 0.59 0.29
CA HIS A 183 -18.14 0.02 0.61
C HIS A 183 -17.24 1.04 1.31
N VAL A 184 -17.26 2.32 0.90
CA VAL A 184 -16.51 3.39 1.59
C VAL A 184 -16.99 3.56 3.03
N HIS A 185 -18.30 3.63 3.26
CA HIS A 185 -18.82 3.74 4.63
C HIS A 185 -18.45 2.53 5.50
N ARG A 186 -18.44 1.33 4.92
CA ARG A 186 -18.03 0.10 5.62
C ARG A 186 -16.54 0.08 5.93
N MET A 187 -15.71 0.58 5.00
CA MET A 187 -14.27 0.77 5.18
C MET A 187 -13.97 1.80 6.27
N VAL A 188 -14.66 2.95 6.27
CA VAL A 188 -14.52 3.96 7.33
C VAL A 188 -14.95 3.38 8.68
N ALA A 189 -16.09 2.70 8.75
CA ALA A 189 -16.54 2.06 10.00
C ALA A 189 -15.60 0.96 10.50
N PHE A 190 -14.94 0.24 9.60
CA PHE A 190 -13.90 -0.74 9.94
C PHE A 190 -12.67 -0.05 10.54
N LEU A 191 -12.23 1.07 9.97
CA LEU A 191 -11.11 1.85 10.50
C LEU A 191 -11.45 2.49 11.85
N ASP A 192 -12.68 2.96 12.04
CA ASP A 192 -13.16 3.52 13.32
C ASP A 192 -13.22 2.45 14.44
N GLN A 193 -13.31 1.16 14.10
CA GLN A 193 -13.25 0.05 15.06
C GLN A 193 -11.82 -0.34 15.48
N LEU A 194 -10.82 0.12 14.72
CA LEU A 194 -9.41 -0.14 15.00
C LEU A 194 -8.75 0.99 15.82
N ALA A 195 -9.45 2.12 16.00
CA ALA A 195 -9.03 3.27 16.80
C ALA A 195 -9.57 3.20 18.23
#